data_AF-A0AAN7EAH4-F1
#
_entry.id   AF-A0AAN7EAH4-F1
#
_cell.length_a   1.000
_cell.length_b   1.000
_cell.length_c   1.000
_cell.angle_alpha   90.00
_cell.angle_beta   90.00
_cell.angle_gamma   90.00
#
_symmetry.space_group_name_H-M   'P 1'
#
loop_
_entity.id
_entity.type
_entity.pdbx_description
1 polymer ?
#
loop_
_entity_poly.entity_id
_entity_poly.type
_entity_poly.pdbx_seq_one_letter_code
_entity_poly.pdbx_strand_id
1 'polypeptide(L)'
;MEKSKVLIIGGTGYLGKRLVKASLAEGHETYILHRAEIGVDIDKVQMLLSFKEQGAHLVSGSFTDHQSLVKAIKLVDVVICAISGVHIRSHQILLQLKLIDAIKDAGNVKVYIHI
;
A
#
# COMPACT_ATOMS: atom_id res chain seq x y z
N MET A 1 15.69 -11.42 12.88
CA MET A 1 14.47 -11.44 12.04
C MET A 1 14.85 -10.93 10.67
N GLU A 2 14.55 -11.68 9.61
CA GLU A 2 14.78 -11.26 8.24
C GLU A 2 13.93 -10.02 7.93
N LYS A 3 14.51 -9.00 7.29
CA LYS A 3 13.78 -7.79 6.93
C LYS A 3 12.92 -8.08 5.71
N SER A 4 11.61 -8.13 5.88
CA SER A 4 10.67 -8.27 4.76
C SER A 4 10.53 -6.99 3.96
N LYS A 5 10.21 -7.13 2.66
CA LYS A 5 9.72 -6.03 1.83
C LYS A 5 8.22 -5.89 2.03
N VAL A 6 7.75 -4.72 2.41
CA VAL A 6 6.36 -4.49 2.84
C VAL A 6 5.70 -3.44 1.95
N LEU A 7 4.59 -3.79 1.29
CA LEU A 7 3.73 -2.84 0.60
C LEU A 7 2.59 -2.41 1.52
N ILE A 8 2.48 -1.10 1.77
CA ILE A 8 1.38 -0.50 2.54
C ILE A 8 0.45 0.23 1.58
N ILE A 9 -0.77 -0.27 1.47
CA ILE A 9 -1.86 0.34 0.69
C ILE A 9 -2.70 1.20 1.62
N GLY A 10 -2.95 2.45 1.22
CA GLY A 10 -3.62 3.44 2.08
C GLY A 10 -2.67 4.12 3.08
N GLY A 11 -1.36 4.20 2.77
CA GLY A 11 -0.33 4.74 3.67
C GLY A 11 -0.51 6.19 4.12
N THR A 12 -1.36 6.97 3.45
CA THR A 12 -1.72 8.35 3.86
C THR A 12 -2.98 8.42 4.73
N GLY A 13 -3.66 7.29 4.96
CA GLY A 13 -4.83 7.20 5.82
C GLY A 13 -4.48 7.26 7.32
N TYR A 14 -5.52 7.30 8.16
CA TYR A 14 -5.36 7.44 9.61
C TYR A 14 -4.50 6.33 10.24
N LEU A 15 -4.76 5.06 9.90
CA LEU A 15 -3.96 3.92 10.33
C LEU A 15 -2.71 3.74 9.45
N GLY A 16 -2.85 3.91 8.13
CA GLY A 16 -1.76 3.75 7.16
C GLY A 16 -0.50 4.52 7.54
N LYS A 17 -0.63 5.79 7.93
CA LYS A 17 0.53 6.62 8.30
C LYS A 17 1.29 6.10 9.52
N ARG A 18 0.59 5.43 10.45
CA ARG A 18 1.20 4.83 11.64
C ARG A 18 1.92 3.52 11.26
N LEU A 19 1.31 2.74 10.38
CA LEU A 19 1.90 1.50 9.85
C LEU A 19 3.17 1.77 9.06
N VAL A 20 3.18 2.82 8.23
CA VAL A 20 4.39 3.24 7.49
C VAL A 20 5.53 3.57 8.45
N LYS A 21 5.26 4.40 9.47
CA LYS A 21 6.27 4.76 10.47
C LYS A 21 6.81 3.55 11.22
N ALA A 22 5.92 2.65 11.64
CA ALA A 22 6.31 1.42 12.33
C ALA A 22 7.16 0.51 11.44
N SER A 23 6.77 0.30 10.18
CA SER A 23 7.51 -0.50 9.20
C SER A 23 8.93 0.03 8.97
N LEU A 24 9.07 1.36 8.81
CA LEU A 24 10.36 2.03 8.66
C LEU A 24 11.21 1.94 9.93
N ALA A 25 10.62 2.17 11.12
CA ALA A 25 11.32 2.08 12.40
C ALA A 25 11.83 0.66 12.69
N GLU A 26 11.05 -0.35 12.32
CA GLU A 26 11.45 -1.75 12.37
C GLU A 26 12.40 -2.14 11.22
N GLY A 27 12.83 -1.20 10.38
CA GLY A 27 13.86 -1.40 9.35
C GLY A 27 13.44 -2.29 8.18
N HIS A 28 12.13 -2.39 7.91
CA HIS A 28 11.61 -3.07 6.72
C HIS A 28 11.76 -2.18 5.48
N GLU A 29 12.05 -2.80 4.33
CA GLU A 29 12.02 -2.11 3.05
C GLU A 29 10.55 -1.77 2.74
N THR A 30 10.19 -0.51 2.92
CA THR A 30 8.79 -0.09 3.00
C THR A 30 8.37 0.59 1.71
N TYR A 31 7.39 -0.01 1.04
CA TYR A 31 6.77 0.47 -0.18
C TYR A 31 5.39 1.05 0.14
N ILE A 32 5.04 2.18 -0.47
CA ILE A 32 3.76 2.85 -0.27
C ILE A 32 3.05 2.95 -1.62
N LEU A 33 1.86 2.36 -1.72
CA LEU A 33 1.04 2.50 -2.91
C LEU A 33 0.41 3.89 -2.95
N HIS A 34 0.62 4.62 -4.04
CA HIS A 34 -0.07 5.89 -4.32
C HIS A 34 -0.76 5.85 -5.68
N ARG A 35 -1.83 6.64 -5.82
CA ARG A 35 -2.59 6.80 -7.07
C ARG A 35 -2.07 8.02 -7.83
N ALA A 36 -2.16 8.00 -9.16
CA ALA A 36 -1.74 9.14 -10.00
C ALA A 36 -2.51 10.43 -9.67
N GLU A 37 -3.78 10.31 -9.31
CA GLU A 37 -4.68 11.42 -8.95
C GLU A 37 -4.39 12.05 -7.56
N ILE A 38 -3.33 11.65 -6.86
CA ILE A 38 -3.03 12.18 -5.51
C ILE A 38 -2.65 13.66 -5.51
N GLY A 39 -2.26 14.22 -6.67
CA GLY A 39 -1.85 15.62 -6.82
C GLY A 39 -2.92 16.66 -6.47
N VAL A 40 -4.17 16.24 -6.29
CA VAL A 40 -5.28 17.12 -5.88
C VAL A 40 -5.30 17.35 -4.36
N ASP A 41 -4.59 16.53 -3.57
CA ASP A 41 -4.55 16.59 -2.11
C ASP A 41 -3.11 16.87 -1.64
N ILE A 42 -2.82 18.16 -1.45
CA ILE A 42 -1.48 18.67 -1.11
C ILE A 42 -0.96 18.03 0.18
N ASP A 43 -1.82 17.85 1.18
CA ASP A 43 -1.44 17.26 2.47
C ASP A 43 -0.97 15.81 2.31
N LYS A 44 -1.68 15.02 1.48
CA LYS A 44 -1.28 13.64 1.17
C LYS A 44 0.02 13.58 0.38
N VAL A 45 0.23 14.49 -0.57
CA VAL A 45 1.47 14.57 -1.34
C VAL A 45 2.65 14.88 -0.42
N GLN A 46 2.53 15.91 0.42
CA GLN A 46 3.58 16.29 1.37
C GLN A 46 3.90 15.13 2.33
N MET A 47 2.88 14.40 2.79
CA MET A 47 3.09 13.21 3.62
C MET A 47 3.87 12.11 2.89
N LEU A 48 3.53 11.79 1.64
CA LEU A 48 4.27 10.80 0.86
C LEU A 48 5.73 11.21 0.63
N LEU A 49 5.97 12.48 0.33
CA LEU A 49 7.33 13.02 0.20
C LEU A 49 8.11 12.88 1.52
N SER A 50 7.49 13.21 2.65
CA SER A 50 8.13 13.03 3.96
C SER A 50 8.49 11.57 4.26
N PHE A 51 7.67 10.60 3.81
CA PHE A 51 8.00 9.18 3.95
C PHE A 51 9.12 8.75 3.00
N LYS A 52 9.14 9.29 1.79
CA LYS A 52 10.23 9.06 0.83
C LYS A 52 11.56 9.56 1.39
N GLU A 53 11.59 10.72 2.03
CA GLU A 53 12.77 11.25 2.73
C GLU A 53 13.23 10.36 3.89
N GLN A 54 12.29 9.66 4.54
CA GLN A 54 12.58 8.67 5.58
C GLN A 54 12.99 7.29 5.02
N GLY A 55 13.13 7.14 3.69
CA GLY A 55 13.57 5.91 3.04
C GLY A 55 12.46 5.01 2.50
N ALA A 56 11.20 5.46 2.47
CA ALA A 56 10.13 4.71 1.83
C ALA A 56 10.19 4.78 0.30
N HIS A 57 9.81 3.70 -0.36
CA HIS A 57 9.66 3.62 -1.80
C HIS A 57 8.21 3.95 -2.20
N LEU A 58 8.02 4.95 -3.05
CA LEU A 58 6.71 5.28 -3.58
C LEU A 58 6.45 4.46 -4.85
N VAL A 59 5.33 3.73 -4.89
CA VAL A 59 4.94 2.92 -6.05
C VAL A 59 3.56 3.36 -6.54
N SER A 60 3.47 3.61 -7.85
CA SER A 60 2.21 3.96 -8.49
C SER A 60 1.37 2.71 -8.75
N GLY A 61 0.08 2.75 -8.40
CA GLY A 61 -0.88 1.75 -8.81
C GLY A 61 -2.32 2.11 -8.45
N SER A 62 -3.28 1.39 -9.03
CA SER A 62 -4.70 1.65 -8.85
C SER A 62 -5.53 0.37 -8.85
N PHE A 63 -6.58 0.34 -8.03
CA PHE A 63 -7.59 -0.74 -8.03
C PHE A 63 -8.45 -0.79 -9.30
N THR A 64 -8.32 0.19 -10.18
CA THR A 64 -8.92 0.19 -11.51
C THR A 64 -7.99 -0.40 -12.58
N ASP A 65 -6.70 -0.55 -12.27
CA ASP A 65 -5.68 -1.10 -13.16
C ASP A 65 -5.01 -2.30 -12.48
N HIS A 66 -5.52 -3.49 -12.79
CA HIS A 66 -5.04 -4.75 -12.23
C HIS A 66 -3.54 -4.97 -12.47
N GLN A 67 -3.03 -4.64 -13.65
CA GLN A 67 -1.63 -4.86 -13.98
C GLN A 67 -0.71 -3.97 -13.15
N SER A 68 -1.13 -2.73 -12.88
CA SER A 68 -0.37 -1.84 -11.98
C SER A 68 -0.26 -2.41 -10.57
N LEU A 69 -1.34 -2.99 -10.04
CA LEU A 69 -1.35 -3.63 -8.72
C LEU A 69 -0.45 -4.86 -8.69
N VAL A 70 -0.55 -5.75 -9.69
CA VAL A 70 0.31 -6.93 -9.78
C VAL A 70 1.78 -6.53 -9.83
N LYS A 71 2.14 -5.51 -10.63
CA LYS A 71 3.52 -5.00 -10.70
C LYS A 71 4.01 -4.47 -9.36
N ALA A 72 3.18 -3.72 -8.62
CA ALA A 72 3.53 -3.22 -7.29
C ALA A 72 3.72 -4.35 -6.28
N ILE A 73 2.83 -5.35 -6.30
CA ILE A 73 2.87 -6.50 -5.38
C ILE A 73 4.09 -7.40 -5.65
N LYS A 74 4.52 -7.54 -6.90
CA LYS A 74 5.72 -8.30 -7.27
C LYS A 74 7.03 -7.78 -6.66
N LEU A 75 7.03 -6.54 -6.15
CA LEU A 75 8.21 -5.93 -5.50
C LEU A 75 8.38 -6.37 -4.04
N VAL A 76 7.36 -6.95 -3.42
CA VAL A 76 7.29 -7.12 -1.96
C VAL A 76 6.95 -8.54 -1.49
N ASP A 77 7.28 -8.89 -0.26
CA ASP A 77 6.91 -10.17 0.33
C ASP A 77 5.60 -10.10 1.14
N VAL A 78 5.28 -8.91 1.65
CA VAL A 78 4.16 -8.66 2.56
C VAL A 78 3.30 -7.53 2.04
N VAL A 79 1.98 -7.70 2.07
CA VAL A 79 1.02 -6.66 1.68
C VAL A 79 0.13 -6.33 2.87
N ILE A 80 0.09 -5.05 3.26
CA ILE A 80 -0.78 -4.52 4.31
C ILE A 80 -1.75 -3.53 3.67
N CYS A 81 -3.05 -3.81 3.75
CA CYS A 81 -4.10 -2.94 3.24
C CYS A 81 -4.82 -2.26 4.41
N ALA A 82 -4.64 -0.93 4.52
CA ALA A 82 -5.23 -0.08 5.57
C ALA A 82 -6.22 0.94 4.99
N ILE A 83 -6.94 0.56 3.93
CA ILE A 83 -7.99 1.39 3.33
C ILE A 83 -9.22 1.36 4.22
N SER A 84 -9.61 2.53 4.74
CA SER A 84 -10.83 2.68 5.54
C SER A 84 -12.10 2.50 4.70
N GLY A 85 -13.00 1.65 5.18
CA GLY A 85 -14.31 1.37 4.59
C GLY A 85 -15.36 2.47 4.67
N VAL A 86 -15.08 3.53 5.42
CA VAL A 86 -16.11 4.48 5.90
C VAL A 86 -16.77 5.28 4.78
N HIS A 87 -16.12 5.42 3.61
CA HIS A 87 -16.70 6.11 2.44
C HIS A 87 -17.24 5.17 1.35
N ILE A 88 -17.10 3.86 1.50
CA ILE A 88 -17.32 2.90 0.41
C ILE A 88 -17.98 1.61 0.94
N ARG A 89 -19.12 1.74 1.65
CA ARG A 89 -19.80 0.55 2.22
C ARG A 89 -20.18 -0.51 1.18
N SER A 90 -20.39 -0.13 -0.09
CA SER A 90 -20.77 -1.07 -1.16
C SER A 90 -19.62 -1.55 -2.04
N HIS A 91 -18.43 -0.92 -2.02
CA HIS A 91 -17.31 -1.33 -2.89
C HIS A 91 -16.06 -1.83 -2.14
N GLN A 92 -16.05 -1.83 -0.81
CA GLN A 92 -14.88 -2.33 -0.07
C GLN A 92 -14.62 -3.83 -0.31
N ILE A 93 -15.69 -4.63 -0.39
CA ILE A 93 -15.58 -6.06 -0.75
C ILE A 93 -14.98 -6.21 -2.14
N LEU A 94 -15.45 -5.44 -3.12
CA LEU A 94 -14.94 -5.48 -4.50
C LEU A 94 -13.45 -5.09 -4.57
N LEU A 95 -13.04 -4.07 -3.81
CA LEU A 95 -11.63 -3.67 -3.75
C LEU A 95 -10.76 -4.75 -3.10
N GLN A 96 -11.23 -5.39 -2.04
CA GLN A 96 -10.53 -6.51 -1.42
C GLN A 96 -10.41 -7.70 -2.38
N LEU A 97 -11.47 -8.05 -3.10
CA LEU A 97 -11.43 -9.13 -4.10
C LEU A 97 -10.40 -8.85 -5.20
N LYS A 98 -10.39 -7.64 -5.76
CA LYS A 98 -9.38 -7.23 -6.75
C LYS A 98 -7.95 -7.32 -6.22
N LEU A 99 -7.74 -6.94 -4.95
CA LEU A 99 -6.42 -7.04 -4.33
C LEU A 99 -6.01 -8.51 -4.14
N ILE A 100 -6.93 -9.37 -3.71
CA ILE A 100 -6.69 -10.80 -3.56
C ILE A 100 -6.33 -11.43 -4.92
N ASP A 101 -7.05 -11.09 -5.98
CA ASP A 101 -6.76 -11.58 -7.33
C ASP A 101 -5.37 -11.09 -7.81
N ALA A 102 -5.03 -9.82 -7.57
CA ALA A 102 -3.71 -9.30 -7.90
C ALA A 102 -2.58 -9.96 -7.09
N ILE A 103 -2.84 -10.30 -5.82
CA ILE A 103 -1.90 -11.05 -4.97
C ILE A 103 -1.67 -12.47 -5.52
N LYS A 104 -2.75 -13.17 -5.92
CA LYS A 104 -2.67 -14.49 -6.54
C LYS A 104 -1.84 -14.46 -7.84
N ASP A 105 -2.08 -13.48 -8.70
CA ASP A 105 -1.36 -13.32 -9.96
C ASP A 105 0.10 -12.92 -9.78
N ALA A 106 0.42 -12.22 -8.69
CA ALA A 106 1.80 -11.86 -8.36
C ALA A 106 2.60 -13.09 -7.89
N GLY A 107 1.98 -13.94 -7.06
CA GLY A 107 2.52 -15.26 -6.66
C GLY A 107 3.69 -15.23 -5.66
N ASN A 108 4.13 -14.06 -5.22
CA ASN A 108 5.31 -13.87 -4.36
C ASN A 108 4.98 -13.43 -2.92
N VAL A 109 3.70 -13.16 -2.61
CA VAL A 109 3.29 -12.66 -1.28
C VAL A 109 3.21 -13.80 -0.27
N LYS A 110 3.92 -13.65 0.85
CA LYS A 110 3.96 -14.60 1.97
C LYS A 110 2.86 -14.30 2.99
N VAL A 111 2.56 -13.02 3.21
CA VAL A 111 1.58 -12.58 4.21
C VAL A 111 0.76 -11.42 3.64
N TYR A 112 -0.56 -11.53 3.79
CA TYR A 112 -1.51 -10.46 3.49
C TYR A 112 -2.30 -10.10 4.75
N ILE A 113 -2.35 -8.80 5.08
CA ILE A 113 -3.08 -8.26 6.23
C ILE A 113 -4.05 -7.19 5.74
N HIS A 114 -5.32 -7.29 6.15
CA HIS A 114 -6.31 -6.24 5.97
C HIS A 114 -6.73 -5.70 7.34
N ILE A 115 -6.74 -4.37 7.50
CA ILE A 115 -7.02 -3.67 8.77
C ILE A 115 -8.13 -2.63 8.56
#